data_AF-A0A8T3PJ06-F1
#
_entry.id   AF-A0A8T3PJ06-F1
#
_cell.length_a   1.000
_cell.length_b   1.000
_cell.length_c   1.000
_cell.angle_alpha   90.00
_cell.angle_beta   90.00
_cell.angle_gamma   90.00
#
_symmetry.space_group_name_H-M   'P 1'
#
loop_
_entity.id
_entity.type
_entity.pdbx_description
1 polymer ?
#
loop_
_entity_poly.entity_id
_entity_poly.type
_entity_poly.pdbx_seq_one_letter_code
_entity_poly.pdbx_strand_id
1 'polypeptide(L)'
;TIPHLAERLGLPVGLSDHTMGSLAPVVAVSLGAAIIEKHLTLTRDEETPDSGFSTEATEFAAMVDAIRSAERALGQQRYDPSPSEVGSRILRRSLFVVADVEAGEAFTTSNVRSIRPGHGLHTRHLPEVLGARAARTIGAGTPLSWDLVEQGERVQPGAAPSNS
;
A
#
# COMPACT_ATOMS: atom_id res chain seq x y z
N THR A 1 1.32 -19.84 -21.74
CA THR A 1 2.14 -19.08 -20.77
C THR A 1 2.06 -19.75 -19.42
N ILE A 2 3.00 -19.49 -18.50
CA ILE A 2 3.06 -20.15 -17.18
C ILE A 2 1.72 -20.08 -16.43
N PRO A 3 1.05 -18.91 -16.28
CA PRO A 3 -0.22 -18.85 -15.56
C PRO A 3 -1.32 -19.69 -16.21
N HIS A 4 -1.41 -19.64 -17.55
CA HIS A 4 -2.41 -20.39 -18.30
C HIS A 4 -2.22 -21.90 -18.15
N LEU A 5 -0.97 -22.39 -18.17
CA LEU A 5 -0.69 -23.82 -18.01
C LEU A 5 -0.99 -24.29 -16.58
N ALA A 6 -0.63 -23.49 -15.57
CA ALA A 6 -0.90 -23.81 -14.18
C ALA A 6 -2.41 -23.88 -13.91
N GLU A 7 -3.19 -22.92 -14.43
CA GLU A 7 -4.65 -22.92 -14.34
C GLU A 7 -5.28 -24.11 -15.06
N ARG A 8 -4.87 -24.38 -16.31
CA ARG A 8 -5.46 -25.42 -17.13
C ARG A 8 -5.17 -26.83 -16.63
N LEU A 9 -3.98 -27.06 -16.09
CA LEU A 9 -3.53 -28.38 -15.66
C LEU A 9 -3.72 -28.63 -14.17
N GLY A 10 -3.85 -27.58 -13.35
CA GLY A 10 -3.90 -27.71 -11.89
C GLY A 10 -2.62 -28.30 -11.28
N LEU A 11 -1.50 -28.21 -12.01
CA LEU A 11 -0.20 -28.78 -11.64
C LEU A 11 0.86 -27.68 -11.56
N PRO A 12 1.96 -27.90 -10.80
CA PRO A 12 3.13 -27.02 -10.85
C PRO A 12 3.69 -26.93 -12.27
N VAL A 13 4.00 -25.72 -12.72
CA VAL A 13 4.58 -25.44 -14.04
C VAL A 13 5.93 -24.76 -13.85
N GLY A 14 6.91 -25.06 -14.71
CA GLY A 14 8.23 -24.46 -14.69
C GLY A 14 8.59 -23.75 -16.01
N LEU A 15 9.80 -23.19 -16.04
CA LEU A 15 10.46 -22.69 -17.25
C LEU A 15 11.76 -23.45 -17.46
N SER A 16 11.96 -23.99 -18.67
CA SER A 16 13.28 -24.37 -19.18
C SER A 16 13.78 -23.26 -20.10
N ASP A 17 14.81 -22.55 -19.65
CA ASP A 17 15.25 -21.29 -20.24
C ASP A 17 16.50 -21.45 -21.10
N HIS A 18 16.42 -20.91 -22.32
CA HIS A 18 17.48 -20.91 -23.34
C HIS A 18 17.83 -19.48 -23.79
N THR A 19 17.47 -18.47 -22.99
CA THR A 19 17.83 -17.07 -23.24
C THR A 19 19.14 -16.69 -22.54
N MET A 20 19.71 -15.54 -22.87
CA MET A 20 20.89 -15.01 -22.16
C MET A 20 20.47 -14.30 -20.85
N GLY A 21 21.26 -14.49 -19.79
CA GLY A 21 21.06 -13.83 -18.50
C GLY A 21 19.90 -14.39 -17.68
N SER A 22 19.40 -13.60 -16.73
CA SER A 22 18.48 -14.05 -15.67
C SER A 22 17.05 -13.49 -15.78
N LEU A 23 16.78 -12.63 -16.77
CA LEU A 23 15.50 -11.92 -16.85
C LEU A 23 14.31 -12.88 -17.04
N ALA A 24 14.40 -13.81 -17.99
CA ALA A 24 13.32 -14.77 -18.25
C ALA A 24 13.02 -15.66 -17.03
N PRO A 25 14.01 -16.24 -16.33
CA PRO A 25 13.80 -16.95 -15.07
C PRO A 25 13.11 -16.14 -13.97
N VAL A 26 13.53 -14.88 -13.78
CA VAL A 26 12.94 -13.99 -12.76
C VAL A 26 11.48 -13.66 -13.10
N VAL A 27 11.20 -13.36 -14.36
CA VAL A 27 9.82 -13.12 -14.84
C VAL A 27 8.97 -14.38 -14.71
N ALA A 28 9.52 -15.55 -15.02
CA ALA A 28 8.80 -16.82 -14.90
C ALA A 28 8.36 -17.11 -13.46
N VAL A 29 9.24 -16.93 -12.48
CA VAL A 29 8.88 -17.06 -11.05
C VAL A 29 7.82 -16.04 -10.65
N SER A 30 7.92 -14.81 -11.18
CA SER A 30 6.92 -13.76 -10.94
C SER A 30 5.54 -14.09 -11.52
N LEU A 31 5.50 -14.98 -12.52
CA LEU A 31 4.29 -15.52 -13.12
C LEU A 31 3.84 -16.86 -12.50
N GLY A 32 4.50 -17.33 -11.44
CA GLY A 32 4.14 -18.54 -10.71
C GLY A 32 4.87 -19.81 -11.15
N ALA A 33 6.01 -19.70 -11.86
CA ALA A 33 6.83 -20.88 -12.13
C ALA A 33 7.38 -21.47 -10.83
N ALA A 34 7.17 -22.77 -10.64
CA ALA A 34 7.65 -23.51 -9.47
C ALA A 34 9.06 -24.09 -9.68
N ILE A 35 9.50 -24.22 -10.93
CA ILE A 35 10.76 -24.85 -11.32
C ILE A 35 11.40 -23.99 -12.41
N ILE A 36 12.70 -23.72 -12.28
CA ILE A 36 13.53 -23.09 -13.30
C ILE A 36 14.65 -24.06 -13.67
N GLU A 37 14.81 -24.29 -14.96
CA GLU A 37 15.91 -25.04 -15.55
C GLU A 37 16.72 -24.10 -16.44
N LYS A 38 18.05 -24.17 -16.32
CA LYS A 38 19.01 -23.32 -17.02
C LYS A 38 20.30 -24.10 -17.24
N HIS A 39 20.91 -23.91 -18.40
CA HIS A 39 22.19 -24.53 -18.74
C HIS A 39 23.33 -23.90 -17.93
N LEU A 40 24.19 -24.74 -17.37
CA LEU A 40 25.36 -24.35 -16.57
C LEU A 40 26.63 -24.84 -17.25
N THR A 41 27.62 -23.96 -17.44
CA THR A 41 28.95 -24.29 -17.94
C THR A 41 30.04 -23.85 -16.97
N LEU A 42 31.21 -24.49 -17.04
CA LEU A 42 32.40 -24.09 -16.27
C LEU A 42 33.05 -22.83 -16.84
N THR A 43 33.04 -22.70 -18.17
CA THR A 43 33.52 -21.52 -18.90
C THR A 43 32.75 -21.42 -20.22
N ARG A 44 32.51 -20.20 -20.70
CA ARG A 44 32.02 -19.94 -22.06
C ARG A 44 33.13 -19.81 -23.10
N ASP A 45 34.40 -19.87 -22.68
CA ASP A 45 35.55 -19.75 -23.59
C ASP A 45 35.62 -20.91 -24.59
N GLU A 46 35.03 -22.06 -24.24
CA GLU A 46 34.88 -23.19 -25.14
C GLU A 46 33.58 -23.05 -25.94
N GLU A 47 33.68 -22.89 -27.25
CA GLU A 47 32.53 -22.87 -28.15
C GLU A 47 31.93 -24.28 -28.28
N THR A 48 30.80 -24.47 -27.61
CA THR A 48 29.92 -25.63 -27.75
C THR A 48 28.59 -25.18 -28.35
N PRO A 49 27.75 -26.09 -28.87
CA PRO A 49 26.42 -25.73 -29.37
C PRO A 49 25.56 -24.97 -28.35
N ASP A 50 25.81 -25.17 -27.06
CA ASP A 50 25.02 -24.60 -25.95
C ASP A 50 25.68 -23.37 -25.31
N SER A 51 26.90 -22.99 -25.73
CA SER A 51 27.64 -21.86 -25.12
C SER A 51 26.92 -20.52 -25.26
N GLY A 52 26.09 -20.36 -26.30
CA GLY A 52 25.35 -19.13 -26.59
C GLY A 52 24.25 -18.78 -25.59
N PHE A 53 23.84 -19.71 -24.71
CA PHE A 53 22.83 -19.48 -23.66
C PHE A 53 23.19 -20.12 -22.31
N SER A 54 24.31 -20.84 -22.24
CA SER A 54 24.85 -21.38 -21.00
C SER A 54 25.28 -20.28 -20.04
N THR A 55 25.11 -20.56 -18.76
CA THR A 55 25.41 -19.65 -17.65
C THR A 55 26.63 -20.16 -16.91
N GLU A 56 27.55 -19.29 -16.50
CA GLU A 56 28.66 -19.70 -15.63
C GLU A 56 28.20 -19.74 -14.17
N ALA A 57 28.98 -20.40 -13.30
CA ALA A 57 28.61 -20.60 -11.90
C ALA A 57 28.28 -19.29 -11.15
N THR A 58 29.02 -18.22 -11.40
CA THR A 58 28.82 -16.90 -10.75
C THR A 58 27.50 -16.25 -11.19
N GLU A 59 27.18 -16.34 -12.47
CA GLU A 59 25.95 -15.80 -13.03
C GLU A 59 24.73 -16.64 -12.65
N PHE A 60 24.89 -17.95 -12.52
CA PHE A 60 23.86 -18.85 -12.04
C PHE A 60 23.52 -18.54 -10.58
N ALA A 61 24.54 -18.34 -9.74
CA ALA A 61 24.34 -17.89 -8.36
C ALA A 61 23.62 -16.53 -8.31
N ALA A 62 24.03 -15.57 -9.14
CA ALA A 62 23.37 -14.27 -9.24
C ALA A 62 21.90 -14.38 -9.71
N MET A 63 21.60 -15.30 -10.63
CA MET A 63 20.23 -15.60 -11.06
C MET A 63 19.39 -16.15 -9.90
N VAL A 64 19.94 -17.07 -9.11
CA VAL A 64 19.26 -17.62 -7.91
C VAL A 64 18.97 -16.51 -6.92
N ASP A 65 19.94 -15.64 -6.62
CA ASP A 65 19.74 -14.51 -5.71
C ASP A 65 18.66 -13.53 -6.20
N ALA A 66 18.64 -13.25 -7.51
CA ALA A 66 17.61 -12.44 -8.15
C ALA A 66 16.22 -13.08 -8.02
N ILE A 67 16.11 -14.40 -8.26
CA ILE A 67 14.87 -15.17 -8.07
C ILE A 67 14.38 -15.07 -6.62
N ARG A 68 15.24 -15.32 -5.62
CA ARG A 68 14.88 -15.22 -4.19
C ARG A 68 14.49 -13.81 -3.78
N SER A 69 15.07 -12.80 -4.42
CA SER A 69 14.70 -11.41 -4.19
C SER A 69 13.34 -11.09 -4.80
N ALA A 70 13.04 -11.59 -6.01
CA ALA A 70 11.73 -11.46 -6.63
C ALA A 70 10.63 -12.16 -5.81
N GLU A 71 10.85 -13.38 -5.33
CA GLU A 71 9.90 -14.10 -4.46
C GLU A 71 9.56 -13.30 -3.20
N ARG A 72 10.56 -12.72 -2.55
CA ARG A 72 10.37 -11.84 -1.38
C ARG A 72 9.61 -10.56 -1.74
N ALA A 73 9.88 -9.99 -2.91
CA ALA A 73 9.26 -8.74 -3.36
C ALA A 73 7.80 -8.92 -3.79
N LEU A 74 7.43 -10.06 -4.40
CA LEU A 74 6.04 -10.41 -4.71
C LEU A 74 5.17 -10.44 -3.45
N GLY A 75 5.78 -10.82 -2.32
CA GLY A 75 5.12 -10.83 -1.02
C GLY A 75 3.95 -11.81 -0.98
N GLN A 76 3.01 -11.56 -0.06
CA GLN A 76 1.77 -12.31 0.06
C GLN A 76 0.60 -11.33 0.02
N GLN A 77 -0.53 -11.78 -0.54
CA GLN A 77 -1.79 -11.03 -0.50
C GLN A 77 -2.17 -10.81 0.97
N ARG A 78 -2.10 -9.55 1.43
CA ARG A 78 -2.46 -9.16 2.79
C ARG A 78 -3.33 -7.91 2.71
N TYR A 79 -4.57 -8.03 3.20
CA TYR A 79 -5.52 -6.91 3.25
C TYR A 79 -5.51 -6.19 4.60
N ASP A 80 -4.97 -6.83 5.63
CA ASP A 80 -4.83 -6.23 6.96
C ASP A 80 -3.55 -5.40 7.08
N PRO A 81 -3.58 -4.27 7.82
CA PRO A 81 -2.37 -3.50 8.09
C PRO A 81 -1.26 -4.38 8.66
N SER A 82 -0.05 -4.23 8.14
CA SER A 82 1.15 -4.80 8.72
C SER A 82 1.43 -4.19 10.11
N PRO A 83 2.15 -4.90 11.00
CA PRO A 83 2.51 -4.35 12.31
C PRO A 83 3.25 -3.00 12.22
N SER A 84 4.12 -2.84 11.20
CA SER A 84 4.81 -1.58 10.93
C SER A 84 3.84 -0.47 10.50
N GLU A 85 2.81 -0.78 9.71
CA GLU A 85 1.76 0.17 9.35
C GLU A 85 0.89 0.58 10.54
N VAL A 86 0.61 -0.33 11.48
CA VAL A 86 -0.11 -0.03 12.72
C VAL A 86 0.71 0.95 13.57
N GLY A 87 2.00 0.65 13.79
CA GLY A 87 2.90 1.56 14.53
C GLY A 87 3.05 2.92 13.85
N SER A 88 3.03 2.96 12.51
CA SER A 88 3.15 4.19 11.73
C SER A 88 1.86 5.02 11.65
N ARG A 89 0.73 4.55 12.21
CA ARG A 89 -0.53 5.33 12.22
C ARG A 89 -0.39 6.67 12.92
N ILE A 90 0.45 6.76 13.95
CA ILE A 90 0.73 8.01 14.66
C ILE A 90 1.41 9.06 13.77
N LEU A 91 2.05 8.65 12.67
CA LEU A 91 2.69 9.56 11.70
C LEU A 91 1.73 10.05 10.61
N ARG A 92 0.48 9.58 10.61
CA ARG A 92 -0.55 10.05 9.67
C ARG A 92 -1.02 11.43 10.09
N ARG A 93 -1.60 12.18 9.14
CA ARG A 93 -2.23 13.47 9.46
C ARG A 93 -3.56 13.22 10.17
N SER A 94 -3.91 14.11 11.08
CA SER A 94 -5.21 14.21 11.73
C SER A 94 -5.60 15.68 11.90
N LEU A 95 -6.83 15.95 12.30
CA LEU A 95 -7.32 17.31 12.44
C LEU A 95 -6.85 17.92 13.77
N PHE A 96 -6.31 19.12 13.69
CA PHE A 96 -5.89 19.93 14.82
C PHE A 96 -6.45 21.33 14.70
N VAL A 97 -6.70 21.94 15.84
CA VAL A 97 -6.90 23.38 15.98
C VAL A 97 -5.55 24.07 15.85
N VAL A 98 -5.42 25.03 14.94
CA VAL A 98 -4.14 25.72 14.61
C VAL A 98 -4.13 27.21 14.93
N ALA A 99 -5.27 27.75 15.33
CA ALA A 99 -5.43 29.09 15.90
C ALA A 99 -6.41 28.96 17.06
N ASP A 100 -6.32 29.84 18.06
CA ASP A 100 -7.26 29.82 19.19
C ASP A 100 -8.70 29.97 18.67
N VAL A 101 -9.64 29.23 19.28
CA VAL A 101 -11.06 29.20 18.91
C VAL A 101 -11.87 29.40 20.18
N GLU A 102 -12.74 30.40 20.22
CA GLU A 102 -13.58 30.67 21.39
C GLU A 102 -14.79 29.74 21.48
N ALA A 103 -15.37 29.59 22.68
CA ALA A 103 -16.60 28.82 22.86
C ALA A 103 -17.72 29.35 21.95
N GLY A 104 -18.35 28.45 21.19
CA GLY A 104 -19.39 28.76 20.21
C GLY A 104 -18.86 29.30 18.88
N GLU A 105 -17.56 29.56 18.70
CA GLU A 105 -16.98 29.98 17.43
C GLU A 105 -17.00 28.84 16.40
N ALA A 106 -17.15 29.18 15.11
CA ALA A 106 -17.19 28.19 14.04
C ALA A 106 -15.79 27.70 13.67
N PHE A 107 -15.66 26.39 13.41
CA PHE A 107 -14.46 25.84 12.79
C PHE A 107 -14.39 26.19 11.31
N THR A 108 -13.24 26.67 10.88
CA THR A 108 -12.96 27.13 9.52
C THR A 108 -11.61 26.59 9.06
N THR A 109 -11.28 26.79 7.78
CA THR A 109 -9.99 26.36 7.22
C THR A 109 -8.80 27.15 7.75
N SER A 110 -9.02 28.29 8.42
CA SER A 110 -7.96 29.07 9.06
C SER A 110 -7.64 28.59 10.47
N ASN A 111 -8.62 28.06 11.21
CA ASN A 111 -8.44 27.61 12.59
C ASN A 111 -8.37 26.08 12.77
N VAL A 112 -8.76 25.28 11.77
CA VAL A 112 -8.57 23.81 11.77
C VAL A 112 -7.80 23.36 10.54
N ARG A 113 -6.76 22.53 10.74
CA ARG A 113 -5.98 21.95 9.65
C ARG A 113 -5.69 20.47 9.90
N SER A 114 -5.53 19.75 8.79
CA SER A 114 -4.98 18.40 8.78
C SER A 114 -3.46 18.47 8.93
N ILE A 115 -2.89 18.10 10.08
CA ILE A 115 -1.44 18.07 10.34
C ILE A 115 -1.05 16.79 11.07
N ARG A 116 0.25 16.50 11.16
CA ARG A 116 0.77 15.41 12.00
C ARG A 116 0.90 15.89 13.45
N PRO A 117 0.93 14.99 14.45
CA PRO A 117 0.75 13.53 14.36
C PRO A 117 -0.72 13.10 14.22
N GLY A 118 -0.98 11.80 14.24
CA GLY A 118 -2.31 11.19 14.14
C GLY A 118 -3.07 11.15 15.47
N HIS A 119 -3.05 12.22 16.26
CA HIS A 119 -3.69 12.28 17.59
C HIS A 119 -5.10 12.87 17.59
N GLY A 120 -5.48 13.63 16.57
CA GLY A 120 -6.82 14.20 16.44
C GLY A 120 -7.75 13.35 15.57
N LEU A 121 -8.89 13.93 15.17
CA LEU A 121 -9.86 13.29 14.30
C LEU A 121 -9.26 12.92 12.94
N HIS A 122 -9.76 11.83 12.36
CA HIS A 122 -9.38 11.43 11.02
C HIS A 122 -9.72 12.55 10.02
N THR A 123 -8.82 12.81 9.07
CA THR A 123 -8.93 13.93 8.11
C THR A 123 -10.20 13.89 7.26
N ARG A 124 -10.78 12.70 7.09
CA ARG A 124 -12.08 12.48 6.44
C ARG A 124 -13.23 13.30 7.04
N HIS A 125 -13.14 13.64 8.33
CA HIS A 125 -14.18 14.37 9.05
C HIS A 125 -14.06 15.88 8.89
N LEU A 126 -13.05 16.39 8.17
CA LEU A 126 -12.89 17.82 7.96
C LEU A 126 -14.16 18.48 7.40
N PRO A 127 -14.87 17.91 6.41
CA PRO A 127 -16.12 18.50 5.92
C PRO A 127 -17.23 18.53 6.97
N GLU A 128 -17.26 17.58 7.91
CA GLU A 128 -18.24 17.55 9.00
C GLU A 128 -17.91 18.56 10.11
N VAL A 129 -16.63 18.85 10.30
CA VAL A 129 -16.14 19.81 11.29
C VAL A 129 -16.30 21.25 10.80
N LEU A 130 -16.02 21.52 9.52
CA LEU A 130 -16.10 22.88 8.98
C LEU A 130 -17.52 23.42 9.07
N GLY A 131 -17.68 24.58 9.71
CA GLY A 131 -18.97 25.19 9.99
C GLY A 131 -19.64 24.74 11.29
N ALA A 132 -19.19 23.64 11.91
CA ALA A 132 -19.60 23.28 13.27
C ALA A 132 -18.99 24.26 14.30
N ARG A 133 -19.57 24.32 15.50
CA ARG A 133 -19.15 25.25 16.55
C ARG A 133 -18.33 24.57 17.63
N ALA A 134 -17.41 25.29 18.25
CA ALA A 134 -16.60 24.80 19.34
C ALA A 134 -17.42 24.69 20.64
N ALA A 135 -17.41 23.53 21.29
CA ALA A 135 -18.15 23.30 22.53
C ALA A 135 -17.59 24.04 23.76
N ARG A 136 -16.36 24.56 23.64
CA ARG A 136 -15.62 25.34 24.64
C ARG A 136 -14.50 26.11 23.93
N THR A 137 -13.86 27.03 24.63
CA THR A 137 -12.63 27.67 24.14
C THR A 137 -11.51 26.62 24.00
N ILE A 138 -10.79 26.64 22.87
CA ILE A 138 -9.76 25.68 22.49
C ILE A 138 -8.51 26.45 22.05
N GLY A 139 -7.36 26.13 22.65
CA GLY A 139 -6.08 26.71 22.27
C GLY A 139 -5.49 26.09 20.99
N ALA A 140 -4.71 26.86 20.26
CA ALA A 140 -3.93 26.40 19.12
C ALA A 140 -2.99 25.23 19.49
N GLY A 141 -2.84 24.26 18.58
CA GLY A 141 -2.06 23.04 18.80
C GLY A 141 -2.84 21.88 19.42
N THR A 142 -4.13 22.06 19.71
CA THR A 142 -4.97 21.01 20.30
C THR A 142 -5.40 19.99 19.24
N PRO A 143 -5.20 18.67 19.47
CA PRO A 143 -5.78 17.63 18.63
C PRO A 143 -7.31 17.74 18.67
N LEU A 144 -7.95 17.87 17.51
CA LEU A 144 -9.40 17.99 17.48
C LEU A 144 -10.02 16.64 17.81
N SER A 145 -11.08 16.65 18.61
CA SER A 145 -11.87 15.48 19.00
C SER A 145 -13.35 15.85 19.04
N TRP A 146 -14.25 14.87 18.94
CA TRP A 146 -15.69 15.16 18.84
C TRP A 146 -16.29 15.81 20.08
N ASP A 147 -15.68 15.67 21.26
CA ASP A 147 -16.09 16.39 22.49
C ASP A 147 -15.81 17.90 22.42
N LEU A 148 -14.98 18.34 21.48
CA LEU A 148 -14.69 19.76 21.24
C LEU A 148 -15.65 20.39 20.22
N VAL A 149 -16.50 19.60 19.58
CA VAL A 149 -17.44 20.04 18.55
C VAL A 149 -18.86 19.94 19.09
N GLU A 150 -19.60 21.04 19.07
CA GLU A 150 -21.02 21.01 19.41
C GLU A 150 -21.78 20.15 18.40
N GLN A 151 -22.53 19.16 18.89
CA GLN A 151 -23.43 18.40 18.05
C GLN A 151 -24.68 19.23 17.77
N GLY A 152 -24.69 19.95 16.64
CA GLY A 152 -25.90 20.64 16.18
C GLY A 152 -27.05 19.66 15.93
N GLU A 153 -28.28 20.08 16.21
CA GLU A 153 -29.48 19.36 15.79
C GLU A 153 -29.39 19.08 14.29
N ARG A 154 -29.48 17.80 13.91
CA ARG A 154 -29.65 17.41 12.51
C ARG A 154 -30.93 18.06 12.02
N VAL A 155 -30.82 19.12 11.20
CA VAL A 155 -31.96 19.61 10.42
C VAL A 155 -32.39 18.44 9.54
N GLN A 156 -33.52 17.82 9.88
CA GLN A 156 -34.13 16.78 9.05
C GLN A 156 -34.48 17.42 7.69
N PRO A 157 -34.07 16.84 6.55
CA PRO A 157 -34.58 17.27 5.27
C PRO A 157 -36.10 17.07 5.27
N GLY A 158 -36.83 18.14 4.93
CA GLY A 158 -38.25 18.30 5.17
C GLY A 158 -39.11 17.13 4.70
N ALA A 159 -40.09 16.78 5.55
CA ALA A 159 -41.20 15.93 5.17
C ALA A 159 -41.92 16.55 3.97
N ALA A 160 -41.99 15.80 2.87
CA ALA A 160 -42.86 16.14 1.75
C ALA A 160 -44.32 16.10 2.22
N PRO A 161 -45.17 17.07 1.83
CA PRO A 161 -46.58 17.04 2.17
C PRO A 161 -47.25 15.85 1.49
N SER A 162 -47.95 15.04 2.28
CA SER A 162 -48.86 14.00 1.79
C SER A 162 -50.01 14.65 1.04
N ASN A 163 -50.10 14.45 -0.27
CA ASN A 163 -51.34 14.69 -0.99
C ASN A 163 -52.21 13.43 -0.95
N SER A 164 -53.42 13.66 -0.47
CA SER A 164 -54.62 12.80 -0.53
C SER A 164 -54.92 12.25 -1.91
#